data_AF-A0A9X4RC76-F1
#
_entry.id   AF-A0A9X4RC76-F1
#
_cell.length_a   1.000
_cell.length_b   1.000
_cell.length_c   1.000
_cell.angle_alpha   90.00
_cell.angle_beta   90.00
_cell.angle_gamma   90.00
#
_symmetry.space_group_name_H-M   'P 1'
#
loop_
_entity.id
_entity.type
_entity.pdbx_description
1 polymer ?
#
loop_
_entity_poly.entity_id
_entity_poly.type
_entity_poly.pdbx_seq_one_letter_code
_entity_poly.pdbx_strand_id
1 'polypeptide(L)' 'MSIENAEICSEYAEFPELDDLDFQKLARGRVRKLMHAFMPADHPEATDLVLEVWMDGLATGLRMAREN' A
#
# COMPACT_ATOMS: atom_id res chain seq x y z
N MET A 1 -13.36 -16.12 2.04
CA MET A 1 -12.13 -15.42 1.63
C MET A 1 -11.90 -15.87 0.19
N SER A 2 -12.22 -15.03 -0.79
CA SER A 2 -12.16 -15.39 -2.22
C SER A 2 -10.72 -15.46 -2.70
N ILE A 3 -10.44 -16.41 -3.58
CA ILE A 3 -9.11 -16.79 -4.08
C ILE A 3 -8.41 -15.63 -4.82
N GLU A 4 -9.17 -14.67 -5.39
CA GLU A 4 -8.60 -13.48 -6.06
C GLU A 4 -7.78 -12.57 -5.14
N ASN A 5 -8.11 -12.49 -3.84
CA ASN A 5 -7.32 -11.67 -2.90
C ASN A 5 -6.00 -12.34 -2.50
N ALA A 6 -5.83 -13.64 -2.76
CA ALA A 6 -4.63 -14.37 -2.37
C ALA A 6 -3.47 -14.16 -3.38
N GLU A 7 -3.77 -13.87 -4.65
CA GLU A 7 -2.74 -13.63 -5.68
C GLU A 7 -2.17 -12.20 -5.61
N ILE A 8 -2.97 -11.21 -5.20
CA ILE A 8 -2.59 -9.78 -5.14
C ILE A 8 -1.47 -9.49 -4.10
N CYS A 9 -1.20 -10.40 -3.16
CA CYS A 9 -0.25 -10.15 -2.07
C CYS A 9 1.01 -11.03 -2.10
N SER A 10 1.20 -11.88 -3.11
CA SER A 10 2.33 -12.82 -3.17
C SER A 10 3.70 -12.12 -3.12
N GLU A 11 3.82 -10.92 -3.69
CA GLU A 11 5.08 -10.16 -3.76
C GLU A 11 5.47 -9.50 -2.44
N TYR A 12 4.52 -9.38 -1.51
CA TYR A 12 4.71 -8.76 -0.20
C TYR A 12 4.76 -9.76 0.96
N ALA A 13 4.68 -11.06 0.66
CA ALA A 13 4.68 -12.14 1.66
C ALA A 13 5.95 -12.17 2.55
N GLU A 14 7.03 -11.51 2.15
CA GLU A 14 8.27 -11.37 2.93
C GLU A 14 8.20 -10.32 4.06
N PHE A 15 7.11 -9.55 4.15
CA PHE A 15 6.89 -8.48 5.12
C PHE A 15 5.62 -8.74 5.95
N PRO A 16 5.70 -9.55 7.03
CA PRO A 16 4.56 -9.81 7.91
C PRO A 16 4.02 -8.53 8.58
N GLU A 17 4.81 -7.45 8.62
CA GLU A 17 4.43 -6.14 9.14
C GLU A 17 3.29 -5.48 8.33
N LEU A 18 3.06 -5.92 7.08
CA LEU A 18 2.01 -5.38 6.20
C LEU A 18 0.61 -5.97 6.51
N ASP A 19 0.57 -7.11 7.20
CA ASP A 19 -0.68 -7.72 7.68
C ASP A 19 -1.19 -7.08 8.98
N ASP A 20 -0.41 -6.19 9.60
CA ASP A 20 -0.81 -5.46 10.80
C ASP A 20 -1.97 -4.49 10.51
N LEU A 21 -3.04 -4.62 11.30
CA LEU A 21 -4.28 -3.87 11.09
C LEU A 21 -4.09 -2.36 11.31
N ASP A 22 -3.25 -1.94 12.26
CA ASP A 22 -2.98 -0.53 12.52
C ASP A 22 -2.09 0.04 11.42
N PHE A 23 -1.19 -0.78 10.89
CA PHE A 23 -0.41 -0.46 9.71
C PHE A 23 -1.28 -0.24 8.47
N GLN A 24 -2.27 -1.11 8.22
CA GLN A 24 -3.23 -0.95 7.12
C GLN A 24 -4.10 0.31 7.26
N LYS A 25 -4.51 0.66 8.49
CA LYS A 25 -5.23 1.93 8.75
C LYS A 25 -4.36 3.14 8.44
N LEU A 26 -3.09 3.10 8.85
CA LEU A 26 -2.13 4.16 8.55
C LEU A 26 -1.91 4.30 7.03
N ALA A 27 -1.74 3.18 6.32
CA ALA A 27 -1.62 3.11 4.87
C ALA A 27 -2.80 3.79 4.18
N ARG A 28 -4.03 3.38 4.54
CA ARG A 28 -5.27 3.97 4.01
C ARG A 28 -5.35 5.48 4.26
N GLY A 29 -4.93 5.93 5.43
CA GLY A 29 -4.88 7.36 5.76
C GLY A 29 -3.88 8.14 4.90
N ARG A 30 -2.72 7.55 4.60
CA ARG A 30 -1.69 8.15 3.75
C ARG A 30 -2.11 8.17 2.28
N VAL A 31 -2.65 7.07 1.76
CA VAL A 31 -3.20 6.98 0.40
C VAL A 31 -4.27 8.04 0.16
N ARG A 32 -5.23 8.20 1.08
CA ARG A 32 -6.25 9.26 0.97
C ARG A 32 -5.66 10.67 0.91
N LYS A 33 -4.62 10.95 1.70
CA LYS A 33 -3.93 12.24 1.66
C LYS A 33 -3.23 12.47 0.32
N LEU A 34 -2.55 11.44 -0.21
CA LEU A 34 -1.90 11.50 -1.51
C LEU A 34 -2.90 11.73 -2.64
N MET A 35 -4.03 11.01 -2.62
CA MET A 35 -5.11 11.20 -3.58
C MET A 35 -5.63 12.64 -3.56
N HIS A 36 -5.91 13.20 -2.38
CA HIS A 36 -6.33 14.60 -2.25
C HIS A 36 -5.27 15.62 -2.72
N ALA A 37 -3.99 15.28 -2.58
CA ALA A 37 -2.91 16.18 -2.98
C ALA A 37 -2.65 16.17 -4.50
N PHE A 38 -2.83 15.02 -5.15
CA PHE A 38 -2.37 14.80 -6.52
C PHE A 38 -3.49 14.53 -7.54
N MET A 39 -4.70 14.15 -7.11
CA MET A 39 -5.82 13.94 -8.02
C MET A 39 -6.68 15.22 -8.18
N PRO A 40 -7.07 15.57 -9.41
CA PRO A 40 -8.12 16.54 -9.66
C PRO A 40 -9.43 16.14 -8.96
N ALA A 41 -10.24 17.12 -8.56
CA ALA A 41 -11.48 16.90 -7.79
C ALA A 41 -12.51 16.00 -8.53
N ASP A 42 -12.40 15.94 -9.85
CA ASP A 42 -13.28 15.27 -10.79
C ASP A 42 -12.67 13.95 -11.34
N HIS A 43 -11.52 13.53 -10.82
CA HIS A 43 -10.92 12.24 -11.15
C HIS A 43 -11.54 11.11 -10.30
N PRO A 44 -11.92 9.97 -10.90
CA PRO A 44 -12.38 8.81 -10.14
C PRO A 44 -11.31 8.36 -9.14
N GLU A 45 -11.73 7.91 -7.96
CA GLU A 45 -10.81 7.44 -6.92
C GLU A 45 -9.95 6.28 -7.43
N ALA A 46 -8.68 6.54 -7.81
CA ALA A 46 -7.72 5.48 -8.15
C ALA A 46 -7.00 4.98 -6.90
N THR A 47 -7.80 4.61 -5.88
CA THR A 47 -7.32 4.18 -4.56
C THR A 47 -6.36 3.00 -4.67
N ASP A 48 -6.64 2.05 -5.57
CA ASP A 48 -5.84 0.85 -5.74
C ASP A 48 -4.45 1.16 -6.30
N LEU A 49 -4.35 2.01 -7.34
CA LEU A 49 -3.08 2.43 -7.92
C LEU A 49 -2.21 3.20 -6.92
N VAL A 50 -2.81 4.09 -6.14
CA VAL A 50 -2.07 4.87 -5.12
C VAL A 50 -1.65 3.98 -3.96
N LEU A 51 -2.44 2.95 -3.64
CA LEU A 51 -2.09 1.95 -2.64
C LEU A 51 -0.91 1.08 -3.09
N GLU A 52 -0.90 0.60 -4.34
CA GLU A 52 0.23 -0.16 -4.93
C GLU A 52 1.54 0.63 -4.86
N VAL A 53 1.55 1.87 -5.36
CA VAL A 53 2.76 2.73 -5.31
C VAL A 53 3.25 2.96 -3.88
N TRP A 54 2.33 3.09 -2.93
CA TRP A 54 2.69 3.24 -1.51
C TRP A 54 3.30 1.97 -0.93
N MET A 55 2.72 0.80 -1.25
CA MET A 55 3.21 -0.51 -0.81
C MET A 55 4.60 -0.81 -1.38
N ASP A 56 4.84 -0.50 -2.65
CA ASP A 56 6.16 -0.64 -3.29
C ASP A 56 7.24 0.23 -2.63
N GLY A 57 6.92 1.50 -2.39
CA GLY A 57 7.84 2.42 -1.73
C GLY A 57 8.19 1.98 -0.32
N LEU A 58 7.21 1.44 0.41
CA LEU A 58 7.42 0.90 1.75
C LEU A 58 8.24 -0.38 1.75
N ALA A 59 7.90 -1.36 0.90
CA ALA A 59 8.64 -2.61 0.76
C ALA A 59 10.11 -2.30 0.43
N THR A 60 10.35 -1.36 -0.46
CA THR A 60 11.70 -0.84 -0.76
C THR A 60 12.39 -0.26 0.47
N GLY A 61 11.70 0.59 1.24
CA GLY A 61 12.25 1.16 2.47
C GLY A 61 12.59 0.11 3.54
N LEU A 62 11.75 -0.92 3.68
CA LEU A 62 12.01 -2.05 4.58
C LEU A 62 13.23 -2.87 4.15
N ARG A 63 13.41 -3.12 2.84
CA ARG A 63 14.62 -3.77 2.32
C ARG A 63 15.87 -2.95 2.63
N MET A 64 15.86 -1.64 2.34
CA MET A 64 16.97 -0.74 2.66
C MET A 64 17.31 -0.71 4.16
N ALA A 65 16.29 -0.78 5.03
CA ALA A 65 16.50 -0.79 6.48
C ALA A 65 17.07 -2.13 6.99
N ARG A 66 16.79 -3.25 6.31
CA ARG A 66 17.36 -4.58 6.64
C ARG A 66 18.79 -4.75 6.13
N GLU A 67 19.18 -4.01 5.10
CA GLU A 67 20.53 -4.00 4.52
C GLU A 67 21.54 -3.09 5.26
N ASN A 68 21.05 -2.26 6.21
CA ASN A 68 21.85 -1.38 7.08
C ASN A 68 22.03 -1.95 8.48
#